data_AF-A0A8R7NXU6-F1
#
_entry.id   AF-A0A8R7NXU6-F1
#
_cell.length_a   1.000
_cell.length_b   1.000
_cell.length_c   1.000
_cell.angle_alpha   90.00
_cell.angle_beta   90.00
_cell.angle_gamma   90.00
#
_symmetry.space_group_name_H-M   'P 1'
#
loop_
_entity.id
_entity.type
_entity.pdbx_description
1 polymer ?
#
loop_
_entity_poly.entity_id
_entity_poly.type
_entity_poly.pdbx_seq_one_letter_code
_entity_poly.pdbx_strand_id
1 'polypeptide(L)'
;MLNSLQAFLTGCSAGGLATYIHCDGFRALLPKDSRVKCLADGGFFLDVEDISKQRTLRAFYSDVVRLQDLKRKFLHCSSSMDPGQCFFPREVVKDIRTPVFILNPAYDAWQVQHVLAPEASDPQHSWQDCRLDISKCSPDQLEILQGFREELHDAMREIKQKKDWGIFIDSCFIHCQTLNSLTWHSPSSPRVNNKTMAEAVGDWFFDRREVKELDCEYPCNPTCHNLVFSKPFKG
;
A
#
# COMPACT_ATOMS: atom_id res chain seq x y z
N MET A 1 26.97 5.16 -9.19
CA MET A 1 26.37 3.80 -9.20
C MET A 1 26.76 2.96 -10.43
N LEU A 2 27.89 3.25 -11.10
CA LEU A 2 28.21 2.59 -12.39
C LEU A 2 28.60 1.10 -12.30
N ASN A 3 28.81 0.56 -11.08
CA ASN A 3 29.25 -0.82 -10.85
C ASN A 3 28.32 -1.62 -9.91
N SER A 4 27.07 -1.21 -9.71
CA SER A 4 26.12 -1.97 -8.88
C SER A 4 25.66 -3.24 -9.61
N LEU A 5 25.86 -4.42 -8.99
CA LEU A 5 25.30 -5.68 -9.49
C LEU A 5 23.83 -5.86 -9.07
N GLN A 6 23.45 -5.23 -7.96
CA GLN A 6 22.12 -5.31 -7.38
C GLN A 6 21.71 -3.94 -6.82
N ALA A 7 20.46 -3.55 -7.04
CA ALA A 7 19.88 -2.34 -6.48
C ALA A 7 18.42 -2.60 -6.09
N PHE A 8 17.99 -1.94 -5.02
CA PHE A 8 16.64 -2.09 -4.49
C PHE A 8 16.08 -0.71 -4.14
N LEU A 9 15.08 -0.24 -4.89
CA LEU A 9 14.38 1.00 -4.58
C LEU A 9 13.26 0.68 -3.60
N THR A 10 13.24 1.38 -2.47
CA THR A 10 12.22 1.19 -1.45
C THR A 10 11.72 2.53 -0.92
N GLY A 11 10.47 2.56 -0.51
CA GLY A 11 9.87 3.70 0.18
C GLY A 11 8.59 3.30 0.89
N CYS A 12 8.22 4.08 1.90
CA CYS A 12 6.98 3.91 2.61
C CYS A 12 5.99 5.07 2.38
N SER A 13 4.68 4.80 2.41
CA SER A 13 3.61 5.80 2.36
C SER A 13 3.66 6.55 1.04
N ALA A 14 3.72 7.89 1.07
CA ALA A 14 4.02 8.69 -0.11
C ALA A 14 5.31 8.25 -0.83
N GLY A 15 6.32 7.78 -0.09
CA GLY A 15 7.54 7.18 -0.66
C GLY A 15 7.30 5.80 -1.31
N GLY A 16 6.32 5.04 -0.82
CA GLY A 16 5.88 3.79 -1.44
C GLY A 16 5.16 4.05 -2.76
N LEU A 17 4.26 5.05 -2.77
CA LEU A 17 3.65 5.55 -4.01
C LEU A 17 4.71 6.05 -5.01
N ALA A 18 5.66 6.85 -4.53
CA ALA A 18 6.78 7.32 -5.34
C ALA A 18 7.63 6.16 -5.89
N THR A 19 7.77 5.07 -5.13
CA THR A 19 8.47 3.87 -5.60
C THR A 19 7.77 3.25 -6.82
N TYR A 20 6.43 3.15 -6.82
CA TYR A 20 5.70 2.72 -8.02
C TYR A 20 5.99 3.63 -9.22
N ILE A 21 5.88 4.95 -9.02
CA ILE A 21 6.05 5.95 -10.07
C ILE A 21 7.48 5.94 -10.65
N HIS A 22 8.50 5.73 -9.82
CA HIS A 22 9.89 5.92 -10.21
C HIS A 22 10.66 4.61 -10.44
N CYS A 23 10.06 3.44 -10.24
CA CYS A 23 10.76 2.15 -10.31
C CYS A 23 11.51 1.95 -11.64
N ASP A 24 10.83 2.15 -12.77
CA ASP A 24 11.45 1.99 -14.10
C ASP A 24 12.47 3.10 -14.40
N GLY A 25 12.22 4.32 -13.92
CA GLY A 25 13.19 5.42 -14.03
C GLY A 25 14.48 5.09 -13.28
N PHE A 26 14.36 4.56 -12.05
CA PHE A 26 15.50 4.11 -11.25
C PHE A 26 16.25 2.95 -11.92
N ARG A 27 15.53 1.96 -12.47
CA ARG A 27 16.10 0.87 -13.27
C ARG A 27 16.94 1.38 -14.45
N ALA A 28 16.48 2.44 -15.11
CA ALA A 28 17.15 3.00 -16.28
C ALA A 28 18.45 3.74 -15.96
N LEU A 29 18.66 4.15 -14.69
CA LEU A 29 19.91 4.78 -14.24
C LEU A 29 21.05 3.80 -13.99
N LEU A 30 20.77 2.49 -14.06
CA LEU A 30 21.71 1.42 -13.71
C LEU A 30 22.08 0.59 -14.93
N PRO A 31 23.25 -0.09 -14.91
CA PRO A 31 23.66 -0.99 -15.99
C PRO A 31 22.57 -2.02 -16.36
N LYS A 32 22.59 -2.46 -17.62
CA LYS A 32 21.61 -3.44 -18.12
C LYS A 32 21.68 -4.77 -17.37
N ASP A 33 22.86 -5.17 -16.90
CA ASP A 33 23.06 -6.45 -16.23
C ASP A 33 22.82 -6.38 -14.72
N SER A 34 22.52 -5.20 -14.17
CA SER A 34 22.17 -5.05 -12.75
C SER A 34 20.79 -5.65 -12.48
N ARG A 35 20.68 -6.46 -11.41
CA ARG A 35 19.37 -6.84 -10.85
C ARG A 35 18.80 -5.64 -10.11
N VAL A 36 17.73 -5.07 -10.66
CA VAL A 36 16.98 -3.99 -10.01
C VAL A 36 15.57 -4.47 -9.74
N LYS A 37 15.14 -4.26 -8.51
CA LYS A 37 13.79 -4.55 -8.03
C LYS A 37 13.31 -3.37 -7.19
N CYS A 38 12.01 -3.30 -6.94
CA CYS A 38 11.42 -2.24 -6.13
C CYS A 38 10.51 -2.81 -5.04
N LEU A 39 10.42 -2.16 -3.89
CA LEU A 39 9.48 -2.49 -2.82
C LEU A 39 8.73 -1.25 -2.38
N ALA A 40 7.41 -1.33 -2.42
CA ALA A 40 6.55 -0.27 -1.94
C ALA A 40 5.81 -0.74 -0.69
N ASP A 41 6.07 -0.07 0.43
CA ASP A 41 5.47 -0.34 1.73
C ASP A 41 4.37 0.68 2.04
N GLY A 42 3.15 0.23 2.36
CA GLY A 42 2.05 1.12 2.77
C GLY A 42 1.72 2.21 1.74
N GLY A 43 2.09 2.00 0.47
CA GLY A 43 1.96 2.97 -0.62
C GLY A 43 0.85 2.64 -1.60
N PHE A 44 0.12 1.53 -1.40
CA PHE A 44 -0.99 1.12 -2.26
C PHE A 44 -2.29 1.79 -1.81
N PHE A 45 -2.38 3.10 -2.02
CA PHE A 45 -3.57 3.89 -1.70
C PHE A 45 -4.76 3.51 -2.59
N LEU A 46 -5.95 3.44 -1.99
CA LEU A 46 -7.18 3.06 -2.64
C LEU A 46 -7.99 4.26 -3.12
N ASP A 47 -8.50 4.14 -4.34
CA ASP A 47 -9.50 5.05 -4.88
C ASP A 47 -10.89 4.54 -4.50
N VAL A 48 -11.33 4.84 -3.28
CA VAL A 48 -12.62 4.43 -2.74
C VAL A 48 -13.41 5.63 -2.25
N GLU A 49 -14.70 5.40 -2.00
CA GLU A 49 -15.55 6.37 -1.31
C GLU A 49 -15.35 6.25 0.21
N ASP A 50 -15.41 7.39 0.89
CA ASP A 50 -15.47 7.45 2.34
C ASP A 50 -16.87 7.08 2.87
N ILE A 51 -17.03 7.00 4.19
CA ILE A 51 -18.30 6.70 4.86
C ILE A 51 -19.45 7.69 4.55
N SER A 52 -19.14 8.86 3.97
CA SER A 52 -20.11 9.84 3.47
C SER A 52 -20.33 9.78 1.95
N LYS A 53 -19.79 8.75 1.29
CA LYS A 53 -19.85 8.49 -0.16
C LYS A 53 -19.09 9.51 -1.00
N GLN A 54 -18.05 10.13 -0.44
CA GLN A 54 -17.20 11.09 -1.16
C GLN A 54 -15.84 10.48 -1.50
N ARG A 55 -15.27 10.87 -2.65
CA ARG A 55 -13.94 10.43 -3.08
C ARG A 55 -12.87 11.46 -2.73
N THR A 56 -12.71 11.70 -1.43
CA THR A 56 -11.85 12.75 -0.88
C THR A 56 -10.39 12.61 -1.34
N LEU A 57 -9.83 11.39 -1.34
CA LEU A 57 -8.46 11.17 -1.81
C LEU A 57 -8.31 11.39 -3.33
N ARG A 58 -9.34 11.06 -4.14
CA ARG A 58 -9.30 11.34 -5.58
C ARG A 58 -9.30 12.84 -5.86
N ALA A 59 -10.08 13.62 -5.12
CA ALA A 59 -10.06 15.08 -5.22
C ALA A 59 -8.67 15.64 -4.88
N PHE A 60 -8.06 15.17 -3.79
CA PHE A 60 -6.69 15.54 -3.42
C PHE A 60 -5.66 15.17 -4.52
N TYR A 61 -5.73 13.96 -5.07
CA TYR A 61 -4.86 13.55 -6.18
C TYR A 61 -5.09 14.33 -7.46
N SER A 62 -6.32 14.73 -7.76
CA SER A 62 -6.62 15.64 -8.89
C SER A 62 -5.88 16.97 -8.75
N ASP A 63 -5.81 17.52 -7.53
CA ASP A 63 -5.02 18.72 -7.26
C ASP A 63 -3.52 18.50 -7.43
N VAL A 64 -2.99 17.37 -6.95
CA VAL A 64 -1.58 17.00 -7.14
C VAL A 64 -1.23 16.87 -8.63
N VAL A 65 -2.04 16.14 -9.40
CA VAL A 65 -1.83 15.93 -10.83
C VAL A 65 -1.86 17.23 -11.61
N ARG A 66 -2.78 18.14 -11.27
CA ARG A 66 -2.87 19.47 -11.86
C ARG A 66 -1.65 20.33 -11.50
N LEU A 67 -1.26 20.35 -10.23
CA LEU A 67 -0.14 21.16 -9.75
C LEU A 67 1.20 20.71 -10.36
N GLN A 68 1.38 19.41 -10.53
CA GLN A 68 2.65 18.81 -10.96
C GLN A 68 2.72 18.51 -12.47
N ASP A 69 1.69 18.90 -13.23
CA ASP A 69 1.49 18.61 -14.67
C ASP A 69 1.75 17.13 -15.01
N LEU A 70 1.18 16.22 -14.21
CA LEU A 70 1.45 14.79 -14.32
C LEU A 70 0.67 14.11 -15.45
N LYS A 71 -0.41 14.73 -15.94
CA LYS A 71 -1.25 14.16 -17.02
C LYS A 71 -0.45 13.90 -18.30
N ARG A 72 0.62 14.67 -18.54
CA ARG A 72 1.52 14.48 -19.69
C ARG A 72 2.68 13.52 -19.42
N LYS A 73 2.95 13.20 -18.15
CA LYS A 73 4.08 12.35 -17.74
C LYS A 73 3.67 10.89 -17.59
N PHE A 74 2.42 10.62 -17.24
CA PHE A 74 1.89 9.26 -17.13
C PHE A 74 1.28 8.81 -18.46
N LEU A 75 1.91 7.83 -19.10
CA LEU A 75 1.48 7.30 -20.39
C LEU A 75 0.11 6.61 -20.32
N HIS A 76 -0.20 5.96 -19.20
CA HIS A 76 -1.51 5.37 -18.93
C HIS A 76 -2.64 6.40 -18.68
N CYS A 77 -2.31 7.67 -18.44
CA CYS A 77 -3.32 8.68 -18.11
C CYS A 77 -4.02 9.18 -19.37
N SER A 78 -5.16 8.56 -19.73
CA SER A 78 -5.96 8.99 -20.88
C SER A 78 -6.50 10.42 -20.70
N SER A 79 -6.68 11.14 -21.81
CA SER A 79 -7.33 12.45 -21.81
C SER A 79 -8.75 12.43 -21.22
N SER A 80 -9.45 11.29 -21.34
CA SER A 80 -10.82 11.07 -20.87
C SER A 80 -10.93 10.61 -19.41
N MET A 81 -9.81 10.33 -18.73
CA MET A 81 -9.81 9.93 -17.32
C MET A 81 -9.91 11.16 -16.41
N ASP A 82 -10.49 10.97 -15.22
CA ASP A 82 -10.34 11.91 -14.12
C ASP A 82 -8.85 12.05 -13.77
N PRO A 83 -8.31 13.27 -13.64
CA PRO A 83 -6.88 13.47 -13.40
C PRO A 83 -6.36 12.73 -12.16
N GLY A 84 -7.11 12.72 -11.07
CA GLY A 84 -6.72 12.06 -9.82
C GLY A 84 -6.71 10.55 -9.94
N GLN A 85 -7.61 9.98 -10.75
CA GLN A 85 -7.71 8.53 -10.96
C GLN A 85 -6.38 7.94 -11.48
N CYS A 86 -5.70 8.61 -12.41
CA CYS A 86 -4.47 8.06 -12.99
C CYS A 86 -3.26 8.12 -12.05
N PHE A 87 -3.35 8.84 -10.92
CA PHE A 87 -2.28 8.87 -9.93
C PHE A 87 -2.35 7.71 -8.93
N PHE A 88 -3.48 7.00 -8.86
CA PHE A 88 -3.61 5.88 -7.94
C PHE A 88 -2.74 4.69 -8.34
N PRO A 89 -2.17 3.96 -7.36
CA PRO A 89 -1.39 2.75 -7.58
C PRO A 89 -2.03 1.74 -8.53
N ARG A 90 -3.36 1.51 -8.42
CA ARG A 90 -4.10 0.62 -9.33
C ARG A 90 -3.87 0.94 -10.81
N GLU A 91 -3.71 2.22 -11.15
CA GLU A 91 -3.45 2.67 -12.52
C GLU A 91 -1.95 2.73 -12.82
N VAL A 92 -1.15 3.30 -11.91
CA VAL A 92 0.31 3.47 -12.08
C VAL A 92 1.03 2.13 -12.29
N VAL A 93 0.64 1.07 -11.58
CA VAL A 93 1.30 -0.24 -11.65
C VAL A 93 1.12 -0.95 -13.00
N LYS A 94 0.16 -0.53 -13.83
CA LYS A 94 -0.08 -1.13 -15.15
C LYS A 94 1.08 -0.90 -16.12
N ASP A 95 1.78 0.22 -15.97
CA ASP A 95 2.87 0.64 -16.86
C ASP A 95 4.26 0.18 -16.38
N ILE A 96 4.37 -0.32 -15.14
CA ILE A 96 5.65 -0.72 -14.57
C ILE A 96 6.13 -2.04 -15.16
N ARG A 97 7.37 -2.05 -15.65
CA ARG A 97 8.04 -3.24 -16.20
C ARG A 97 8.99 -3.90 -15.21
N THR A 98 9.66 -3.11 -14.38
CA THR A 98 10.59 -3.61 -13.38
C THR A 98 9.83 -4.35 -12.28
N PRO A 99 10.27 -5.54 -11.82
CA PRO A 99 9.57 -6.28 -10.78
C PRO A 99 9.40 -5.48 -9.48
N VAL A 100 8.17 -5.46 -8.96
CA VAL A 100 7.82 -4.77 -7.72
C VAL A 100 7.29 -5.75 -6.67
N PHE A 101 7.67 -5.52 -5.42
CA PHE A 101 7.08 -6.14 -4.24
C PHE A 101 6.12 -5.16 -3.59
N ILE A 102 4.84 -5.54 -3.51
CA ILE A 102 3.80 -4.79 -2.82
C ILE A 102 3.73 -5.31 -1.40
N LEU A 103 4.07 -4.46 -0.44
CA LEU A 103 3.88 -4.72 0.98
C LEU A 103 2.85 -3.71 1.49
N ASN A 104 1.69 -4.15 1.93
CA ASN A 104 0.66 -3.23 2.40
C ASN A 104 -0.20 -3.93 3.45
N PRO A 105 -0.51 -3.29 4.59
CA PRO A 105 -1.52 -3.82 5.49
C PRO A 105 -2.90 -3.76 4.81
N ALA A 106 -3.75 -4.75 5.06
CA ALA A 106 -5.13 -4.76 4.58
C ALA A 106 -5.96 -3.62 5.21
N TYR A 107 -5.65 -3.28 6.46
CA TYR A 107 -6.30 -2.22 7.23
C TYR A 107 -5.30 -1.11 7.49
N ASP A 108 -4.81 -0.47 6.42
CA ASP A 108 -3.84 0.62 6.54
C ASP A 108 -4.37 1.75 7.42
N ALA A 109 -3.74 1.97 8.57
CA ALA A 109 -4.24 2.87 9.59
C ALA A 109 -4.32 4.33 9.10
N TRP A 110 -3.44 4.73 8.20
CA TRP A 110 -3.50 6.07 7.61
C TRP A 110 -4.71 6.18 6.67
N GLN A 111 -4.92 5.18 5.80
CA GLN A 111 -6.06 5.17 4.90
C GLN A 111 -7.40 5.08 5.63
N VAL A 112 -7.49 4.31 6.72
CA VAL A 112 -8.70 4.29 7.55
C VAL A 112 -9.02 5.69 8.08
N GLN A 113 -8.01 6.42 8.57
CA GLN A 113 -8.20 7.77 9.12
C GLN A 113 -8.37 8.89 8.09
N HIS A 114 -7.85 8.76 6.86
CA HIS A 114 -7.80 9.86 5.89
C HIS A 114 -8.58 9.61 4.60
N VAL A 115 -8.89 8.35 4.31
CA VAL A 115 -9.57 7.93 3.09
C VAL A 115 -10.95 7.35 3.42
N LEU A 116 -11.04 6.38 4.33
CA LEU A 116 -12.30 5.70 4.62
C LEU A 116 -13.18 6.51 5.59
N ALA A 117 -12.62 6.95 6.72
CA ALA A 117 -13.34 7.68 7.77
C ALA A 117 -12.59 8.96 8.24
N PRO A 118 -12.32 9.92 7.32
CA PRO A 118 -11.80 11.23 7.70
C PRO A 118 -12.75 12.00 8.64
N GLU A 119 -12.20 12.92 9.44
CA GLU A 119 -13.00 13.74 10.38
C GLU A 119 -14.16 14.46 9.71
N ALA A 120 -13.94 14.92 8.48
CA ALA A 120 -14.96 15.63 7.72
C ALA A 120 -16.16 14.74 7.34
N SER A 121 -15.99 13.42 7.24
CA SER A 121 -17.07 12.48 6.92
C SER A 121 -17.72 11.84 8.16
N ASP A 122 -17.19 12.06 9.37
CA ASP A 122 -17.71 11.54 10.64
C ASP A 122 -18.13 12.66 11.63
N PRO A 123 -19.12 13.51 11.29
CA PRO A 123 -19.51 14.63 12.15
C PRO A 123 -20.17 14.20 13.46
N GLN A 124 -20.66 12.96 13.56
CA GLN A 124 -21.20 12.39 14.80
C GLN A 124 -20.13 11.64 15.63
N HIS A 125 -18.88 11.61 15.18
CA HIS A 125 -17.77 10.93 15.86
C HIS A 125 -17.99 9.43 16.11
N SER A 126 -18.80 8.80 15.27
CA SER A 126 -19.13 7.37 15.38
C SER A 126 -17.93 6.47 15.08
N TRP A 127 -17.01 6.92 14.21
CA TRP A 127 -15.78 6.22 13.83
C TRP A 127 -14.56 6.62 14.67
N GLN A 128 -14.71 7.56 15.60
CA GLN A 128 -13.59 8.12 16.34
C GLN A 128 -12.77 7.06 17.09
N ASP A 129 -13.41 6.15 17.81
CA ASP A 129 -12.69 5.10 18.55
C ASP A 129 -12.11 4.04 17.60
N CYS A 130 -12.90 3.59 16.61
CA CYS A 130 -12.51 2.57 15.63
C CYS A 130 -11.27 2.97 14.82
N ARG A 131 -11.17 4.22 14.36
CA ARG A 131 -10.02 4.69 13.58
C ARG A 131 -8.76 4.94 14.43
N LEU A 132 -8.90 5.02 15.75
CA LEU A 132 -7.79 5.14 16.70
C LEU A 132 -7.34 3.78 17.23
N ASP A 133 -8.24 2.79 17.25
CA ASP A 133 -7.99 1.45 17.74
C ASP A 133 -8.99 0.50 17.06
N ILE A 134 -8.51 -0.32 16.11
CA ILE A 134 -9.35 -1.25 15.36
C ILE A 134 -10.11 -2.24 16.25
N SER A 135 -9.60 -2.52 17.47
CA SER A 135 -10.28 -3.41 18.42
C SER A 135 -11.54 -2.80 19.03
N LYS A 136 -11.72 -1.47 18.89
CA LYS A 136 -12.91 -0.74 19.34
C LYS A 136 -13.96 -0.55 18.25
N CYS A 137 -13.73 -1.07 17.04
CA CYS A 137 -14.72 -1.03 15.99
C CYS A 137 -15.94 -1.88 16.36
N SER A 138 -17.13 -1.33 16.15
CA SER A 138 -18.38 -2.08 16.19
C SER A 138 -18.44 -3.13 15.06
N PRO A 139 -19.31 -4.15 15.14
CA PRO A 139 -19.48 -5.12 14.06
C PRO A 139 -19.75 -4.48 12.69
N ASP A 140 -20.60 -3.46 12.62
CA ASP A 140 -20.92 -2.75 11.37
C ASP A 140 -19.70 -2.00 10.80
N GLN A 141 -18.88 -1.41 11.67
CA GLN A 141 -17.63 -0.75 11.25
C GLN A 141 -16.60 -1.76 10.76
N LEU A 142 -16.52 -2.93 11.41
CA LEU A 142 -15.66 -4.02 10.96
C LEU A 142 -16.11 -4.54 9.59
N GLU A 143 -17.42 -4.69 9.35
CA GLU A 143 -17.94 -5.08 8.03
C GLU A 143 -17.49 -4.10 6.92
N ILE A 144 -17.54 -2.79 7.19
CA ILE A 144 -17.04 -1.76 6.27
C ILE A 144 -15.52 -1.88 6.07
N LEU A 145 -14.76 -2.15 7.13
CA LEU A 145 -13.31 -2.40 7.03
C LEU A 145 -13.00 -3.68 6.24
N GLN A 146 -13.84 -4.72 6.33
CA GLN A 146 -13.69 -5.91 5.47
C GLN A 146 -13.96 -5.57 4.00
N GLY A 147 -14.97 -4.75 3.72
CA GLY A 147 -15.18 -4.20 2.38
C GLY A 147 -13.95 -3.45 1.86
N PHE A 148 -13.30 -2.65 2.71
CA PHE A 148 -12.06 -1.94 2.36
C PHE A 148 -10.91 -2.90 2.01
N ARG A 149 -10.76 -4.02 2.74
CA ARG A 149 -9.81 -5.09 2.41
C ARG A 149 -10.13 -5.73 1.06
N GLU A 150 -11.40 -5.98 0.76
CA GLU A 150 -11.81 -6.54 -0.54
C GLU A 150 -11.51 -5.58 -1.71
N GLU A 151 -11.70 -4.28 -1.53
CA GLU A 151 -11.30 -3.26 -2.52
C GLU A 151 -9.78 -3.29 -2.78
N LEU A 152 -8.95 -3.50 -1.75
CA LEU A 152 -7.50 -3.72 -1.91
C LEU A 152 -7.22 -4.97 -2.75
N HIS A 153 -7.90 -6.07 -2.45
CA HIS A 153 -7.74 -7.30 -3.20
C HIS A 153 -8.18 -7.20 -4.66
N ASP A 154 -9.27 -6.47 -4.95
CA ASP A 154 -9.73 -6.20 -6.32
C ASP A 154 -8.73 -5.33 -7.09
N ALA A 155 -8.26 -4.26 -6.46
CA ALA A 155 -7.30 -3.34 -7.07
C ALA A 155 -5.98 -4.03 -7.45
N MET A 156 -5.63 -5.13 -6.77
CA MET A 156 -4.44 -5.94 -7.07
C MET A 156 -4.72 -7.18 -7.94
N ARG A 157 -5.95 -7.41 -8.43
CA ARG A 157 -6.35 -8.64 -9.14
C ARG A 157 -5.43 -9.01 -10.31
N GLU A 158 -5.07 -8.02 -11.12
CA GLU A 158 -4.15 -8.22 -12.26
C GLU A 158 -2.69 -8.44 -11.81
N ILE A 159 -2.29 -7.78 -10.72
CA ILE A 159 -0.93 -7.87 -10.14
C ILE A 159 -0.70 -9.25 -9.53
N LYS A 160 -1.74 -9.86 -8.94
CA LYS A 160 -1.70 -11.22 -8.41
C LYS A 160 -1.31 -12.26 -9.47
N GLN A 161 -1.52 -11.97 -10.76
CA GLN A 161 -1.14 -12.86 -11.87
C GLN A 161 0.30 -12.67 -12.37
N LYS A 162 0.98 -11.58 -11.97
CA LYS A 162 2.38 -11.32 -12.36
C LYS A 162 3.35 -12.16 -11.51
N LYS A 163 3.92 -13.22 -12.08
CA LYS A 163 4.77 -14.19 -11.37
C LYS A 163 6.07 -13.60 -10.81
N ASP A 164 6.61 -12.60 -11.49
CA ASP A 164 7.83 -11.90 -11.13
C ASP A 164 7.61 -10.82 -10.06
N TRP A 165 6.37 -10.49 -9.72
CA TRP A 165 6.02 -9.53 -8.68
C TRP A 165 5.74 -10.20 -7.34
N GLY A 166 6.08 -9.54 -6.25
CA GLY A 166 5.82 -10.01 -4.89
C GLY A 166 4.62 -9.31 -4.28
N ILE A 167 3.85 -10.01 -3.45
CA ILE A 167 2.76 -9.44 -2.67
C ILE A 167 2.84 -9.99 -1.25
N PHE A 168 2.75 -9.10 -0.27
CA PHE A 168 2.58 -9.42 1.14
C PHE A 168 1.55 -8.48 1.75
N ILE A 169 0.37 -9.01 2.04
CA ILE A 169 -0.74 -8.29 2.67
C ILE A 169 -1.07 -9.00 3.98
N ASP A 170 -0.67 -8.39 5.09
CA ASP A 170 -1.09 -8.80 6.43
C ASP A 170 -2.40 -8.10 6.83
N SER A 171 -3.03 -8.63 7.88
CA SER A 171 -4.27 -8.09 8.43
C SER A 171 -4.07 -7.22 9.66
N CYS A 172 -2.91 -6.56 9.75
CA CYS A 172 -2.61 -5.66 10.85
C CYS A 172 -3.18 -4.26 10.58
N PHE A 173 -3.55 -3.58 11.66
CA PHE A 173 -3.91 -2.16 11.64
C PHE A 173 -2.68 -1.30 11.91
N ILE A 174 -1.97 -0.94 10.84
CA ILE A 174 -0.67 -0.27 10.91
C ILE A 174 -0.43 0.55 9.63
N HIS A 175 0.62 1.36 9.62
CA HIS A 175 1.14 2.07 8.44
C HIS A 175 2.67 2.07 8.50
N CYS A 176 3.35 1.84 7.37
CA CYS A 176 4.81 1.68 7.28
C CYS A 176 5.43 0.57 8.12
N GLN A 177 5.52 -0.62 7.54
CA GLN A 177 5.90 -1.84 8.25
C GLN A 177 7.38 -2.20 8.12
N THR A 178 8.07 -1.72 7.09
CA THR A 178 9.48 -2.05 6.81
C THR A 178 10.47 -1.19 7.61
N LEU A 179 10.02 -0.08 8.19
CA LEU A 179 10.89 0.88 8.90
C LEU A 179 11.20 0.49 10.35
N ASN A 180 10.51 -0.51 10.90
CA ASN A 180 10.65 -0.96 12.27
C ASN A 180 11.13 -2.41 12.30
N SER A 181 12.21 -2.71 13.03
CA SER A 181 12.75 -4.07 13.14
C SER A 181 11.77 -5.05 13.77
N LEU A 182 10.90 -4.58 14.66
CA LEU A 182 9.87 -5.41 15.31
C LEU A 182 8.85 -5.92 14.29
N THR A 183 8.45 -5.12 13.31
CA THR A 183 7.50 -5.52 12.26
C THR A 183 8.21 -6.19 11.08
N TRP A 184 9.42 -5.75 10.74
CA TRP A 184 10.17 -6.24 9.59
C TRP A 184 10.74 -7.66 9.78
N HIS A 185 11.53 -7.87 10.83
CA HIS A 185 12.21 -9.15 11.07
C HIS A 185 12.67 -9.34 12.52
N SER A 186 11.78 -9.89 13.34
CA SER A 186 12.01 -10.27 14.73
C SER A 186 11.24 -11.55 15.07
N PRO A 187 11.57 -12.22 16.20
CA PRO A 187 10.80 -13.39 16.65
C PRO A 187 9.29 -13.09 16.82
N SER A 188 8.94 -11.85 17.15
CA SER A 188 7.56 -11.39 17.35
C SER A 188 7.00 -10.63 16.15
N SER A 189 7.66 -10.61 14.98
CA SER A 189 7.12 -9.91 13.80
C SER A 189 5.79 -10.50 13.33
N PRO A 190 4.93 -9.68 12.72
CA PRO A 190 3.76 -10.18 12.01
C PRO A 190 4.14 -11.23 10.97
N ARG A 191 3.33 -12.28 10.89
CA ARG A 191 3.52 -13.40 9.97
C ARG A 191 2.27 -13.68 9.18
N VAL A 192 2.44 -13.92 7.89
CA VAL A 192 1.42 -14.49 7.01
C VAL A 192 1.95 -15.83 6.52
N ASN A 193 1.17 -16.90 6.64
CA ASN A 193 1.61 -18.27 6.34
C ASN A 193 2.96 -18.63 7.00
N ASN A 194 3.10 -18.25 8.28
CA ASN A 194 4.30 -18.45 9.11
C ASN A 194 5.57 -17.73 8.62
N LYS A 195 5.48 -16.78 7.69
CA LYS A 195 6.63 -16.00 7.17
C LYS A 195 6.54 -14.54 7.55
N THR A 196 7.67 -13.99 8.00
CA THR A 196 7.85 -12.54 8.17
C THR A 196 7.95 -11.84 6.82
N MET A 197 7.70 -10.53 6.82
CA MET A 197 7.90 -9.68 5.65
C MET A 197 9.31 -9.80 5.08
N ALA A 198 10.35 -9.76 5.93
CA ALA A 198 11.73 -9.85 5.47
C ALA A 198 12.06 -11.21 4.81
N GLU A 199 11.53 -12.31 5.35
CA GLU A 199 11.68 -13.64 4.75
C GLU A 199 10.99 -13.69 3.37
N ALA A 200 9.77 -13.17 3.29
CA ALA A 200 9.00 -13.09 2.05
C ALA A 200 9.67 -12.21 0.99
N VAL A 201 10.14 -11.02 1.38
CA VAL A 201 10.88 -10.12 0.50
C VAL A 201 12.20 -10.72 0.05
N GLY A 202 12.93 -11.39 0.96
CA GLY A 202 14.17 -12.08 0.61
C GLY A 202 13.92 -13.23 -0.38
N ASP A 203 12.89 -14.03 -0.17
CA ASP A 203 12.51 -15.11 -1.08
C ASP A 203 12.23 -14.59 -2.49
N TRP A 204 11.47 -13.51 -2.58
CA TRP A 204 11.15 -12.89 -3.85
C TRP A 204 12.36 -12.18 -4.48
N PHE A 205 13.11 -11.40 -3.71
CA PHE A 205 14.22 -10.58 -4.24
C PHE A 205 15.29 -11.46 -4.89
N PHE A 206 15.59 -12.61 -4.27
CA PHE A 206 16.57 -13.57 -4.77
C PHE A 206 15.99 -14.64 -5.70
N ASP A 207 14.74 -14.51 -6.13
CA ASP A 207 14.07 -15.46 -7.06
C ASP A 207 13.99 -16.89 -6.50
N ARG A 208 13.89 -17.05 -5.17
CA ARG A 208 13.80 -18.38 -4.53
C ARG A 208 12.43 -19.03 -4.71
N ARG A 209 11.36 -18.22 -4.77
CA ARG A 209 9.99 -18.65 -5.07
C ARG A 209 9.10 -17.46 -5.43
N GLU A 210 7.93 -17.76 -5.99
CA GLU A 210 6.83 -16.80 -6.07
C GLU A 210 6.27 -16.50 -4.66
N VAL A 211 5.93 -15.24 -4.41
CA VAL A 211 5.46 -14.74 -3.12
C VAL A 211 4.16 -13.96 -3.32
N LYS A 212 3.05 -14.56 -2.88
CA LYS A 212 1.70 -13.98 -2.92
C LYS A 212 1.02 -14.24 -1.57
N GLU A 213 1.58 -13.65 -0.51
CA GLU A 213 1.06 -13.83 0.84
C GLU A 213 -0.10 -12.86 1.06
N LEU A 214 -1.31 -13.40 1.27
CA LEU A 214 -2.53 -12.65 1.57
C LEU A 214 -3.11 -13.25 2.84
N ASP A 215 -3.31 -12.40 3.84
CA ASP A 215 -3.80 -12.80 5.15
C ASP A 215 -5.33 -12.89 5.20
N CYS A 216 -5.83 -13.52 6.27
CA CYS A 216 -7.28 -13.67 6.53
C CYS A 216 -7.90 -12.38 7.07
N GLU A 217 -9.22 -12.29 7.19
CA GLU A 217 -9.89 -11.09 7.72
C GLU A 217 -9.55 -10.83 9.21
N TYR A 218 -9.35 -9.57 9.61
CA TYR A 218 -9.18 -9.17 11.01
C TYR A 218 -10.35 -9.67 11.86
N PRO A 219 -10.12 -10.16 13.11
CA PRO A 219 -8.88 -10.16 13.89
C PRO A 219 -8.05 -11.46 13.83
N CYS A 220 -7.97 -12.11 12.66
CA CYS A 220 -7.42 -13.47 12.61
C CYS A 220 -5.91 -13.60 12.90
N ASN A 221 -5.12 -12.55 12.72
CA ASN A 221 -3.66 -12.63 12.83
C ASN A 221 -3.17 -12.18 14.22
N PRO A 222 -2.82 -13.13 15.12
CA PRO A 222 -2.43 -12.81 16.48
C PRO A 222 -1.01 -12.23 16.59
N THR A 223 -0.25 -12.22 15.49
CA THR A 223 1.13 -11.71 15.47
C THR A 223 1.23 -10.22 15.15
N CYS A 224 0.10 -9.57 14.89
CA CYS A 224 0.02 -8.16 14.56
C CYS A 224 0.35 -7.24 15.75
N HIS A 225 1.13 -6.19 15.47
CA HIS A 225 1.33 -5.05 16.37
C HIS A 225 0.44 -3.90 15.92
N ASN A 226 -0.85 -4.00 16.23
CA ASN A 226 -1.83 -2.98 15.83
C ASN A 226 -1.53 -1.64 16.51
N LEU A 227 -1.65 -0.55 15.75
CA LEU A 227 -1.50 0.79 16.28
C LEU A 227 -2.71 1.14 17.17
N VAL A 228 -2.41 1.73 18.32
CA VAL A 228 -3.40 2.35 19.21
C VAL A 228 -3.00 3.81 19.37
N PHE A 229 -3.83 4.69 18.84
CA PHE A 229 -3.55 6.12 18.78
C PHE A 229 -4.17 6.85 19.97
N SER A 230 -3.40 7.76 20.59
CA SER A 230 -3.96 8.72 21.56
C SER A 230 -4.68 9.88 20.88
N LYS A 231 -4.30 10.20 19.64
CA LYS A 231 -4.88 11.22 18.75
C LYS A 231 -4.69 10.80 17.28
N PRO A 232 -5.52 11.27 16.34
CA PRO A 232 -5.36 10.96 14.91
C PRO A 232 -3.97 11.35 14.37
N PHE A 233 -3.54 10.74 13.26
CA PHE A 233 -2.35 11.18 12.52
C PHE A 233 -2.49 12.67 12.19
N LYS A 234 -1.42 13.43 12.42
CA LYS A 234 -1.30 14.79 11.90
C LYS A 234 -0.79 14.69 10.48
N GLY A 235 -1.61 15.11 9.51
CA GLY A 235 -1.17 15.39 8.14
C GLY A 235 -0.27 16.61 8.06
#